data_AF-A0A9P5Z1B6-F1
#
_entry.id   AF-A0A9P5Z1B6-F1
#
_cell.length_a   1.000
_cell.length_b   1.000
_cell.length_c   1.000
_cell.angle_alpha   90.00
_cell.angle_beta   90.00
_cell.angle_gamma   90.00
#
_symmetry.space_group_name_H-M   'P 1'
#
loop_
_entity.id
_entity.type
_entity.pdbx_description
1 polymer ?
#
loop_
_entity_poly.entity_id
_entity_poly.type
_entity_poly.pdbx_seq_one_letter_code
_entity_poly.pdbx_strand_id
1 'polypeptide(L)'
;MSISVEPSWEGLKGGEHCLRYATRQYTARLSDVPAGQESMLRACKETPVEIHSRVLYTDFCQDLGFNRGVWGFWVVDFNETDCETRWGEFTDVVLVSEPDRRIESRLENLHAGDNWQFMCVTTPAEINGQHYSTPTECFNQGRWGIYGIWDLRDHSCGNNNWELSSEDEQAPLQITP
;
A
#
# COMPACT_ATOMS: atom_id res chain seq x y z
N MET A 1 -2.61 28.17 -41.75
CA MET A 1 -2.39 28.10 -40.29
C MET A 1 -2.90 26.75 -39.85
N SER A 2 -1.99 25.80 -39.63
CA SER A 2 -2.34 24.48 -39.09
C SER A 2 -2.51 24.66 -37.58
N ILE A 3 -3.71 24.42 -37.06
CA ILE A 3 -3.91 24.29 -35.62
C ILE A 3 -3.26 22.96 -35.25
N SER A 4 -2.14 22.99 -34.53
CA SER A 4 -1.59 21.81 -33.88
C SER A 4 -2.51 21.48 -32.71
N VAL A 5 -3.35 20.45 -32.91
CA VAL A 5 -4.19 19.89 -31.86
C VAL A 5 -3.28 18.99 -31.03
N GLU A 6 -2.98 19.41 -29.80
CA GLU A 6 -2.12 18.68 -28.87
C GLU A 6 -2.98 17.79 -27.97
N PRO A 7 -2.61 16.51 -27.77
CA PRO A 7 -3.33 15.62 -26.86
C PRO A 7 -3.46 16.21 -25.46
N SER A 8 -4.63 16.10 -24.86
CA SER A 8 -4.88 16.58 -23.50
C SER A 8 -5.83 15.66 -22.73
N TRP A 9 -5.88 15.85 -21.41
CA TRP A 9 -6.71 15.08 -20.49
C TRP A 9 -7.98 15.84 -20.12
N GLU A 10 -9.13 15.26 -20.40
CA GLU A 10 -10.45 15.80 -20.06
C GLU A 10 -11.05 15.10 -18.86
N GLY A 11 -11.66 15.88 -17.97
CA GLY A 11 -12.45 15.36 -16.85
C GLY A 11 -11.63 14.61 -15.81
N LEU A 12 -10.39 15.04 -15.57
CA LEU A 12 -9.55 14.49 -14.52
C LEU A 12 -10.27 14.51 -13.17
N LYS A 13 -10.45 13.33 -12.59
CA LYS A 13 -11.11 13.15 -11.30
C LYS A 13 -10.47 12.03 -10.51
N GLY A 14 -10.35 12.24 -9.20
CA GLY A 14 -10.07 11.16 -8.26
C GLY A 14 -11.28 10.24 -8.12
N GLY A 15 -11.03 8.97 -7.85
CA GLY A 15 -12.08 8.01 -7.47
C GLY A 15 -12.78 8.48 -6.19
N GLU A 16 -14.06 8.15 -6.04
CA GLU A 16 -14.83 8.53 -4.85
C GLU A 16 -14.28 7.87 -3.57
N HIS A 17 -13.78 6.65 -3.71
CA HIS A 17 -13.18 5.85 -2.64
C HIS A 17 -11.66 5.81 -2.75
N CYS A 18 -11.01 5.64 -1.60
CA CYS A 18 -9.58 5.43 -1.53
C CYS A 18 -9.21 4.02 -2.03
N LEU A 19 -8.08 3.92 -2.73
CA LEU A 19 -7.60 2.64 -3.24
C LEU A 19 -7.02 1.80 -2.10
N ARG A 20 -6.26 2.45 -1.21
CA ARG A 20 -5.59 1.91 -0.02
C ARG A 20 -5.05 3.08 0.82
N TYR A 21 -4.37 2.80 1.94
CA TYR A 21 -3.77 3.84 2.80
C TYR A 21 -2.98 4.87 1.98
N ALA A 22 -3.29 6.15 2.21
CA ALA A 22 -2.70 7.32 1.58
C ALA A 22 -2.68 7.27 0.04
N THR A 23 -3.57 6.49 -0.59
CA THR A 23 -3.54 6.26 -2.04
C THR A 23 -4.92 6.41 -2.67
N ARG A 24 -5.00 7.20 -3.74
CA ARG A 24 -6.21 7.36 -4.57
C ARG A 24 -5.93 7.09 -6.05
N GLN A 25 -6.89 6.50 -6.74
CA GLN A 25 -6.83 6.35 -8.19
C GLN A 25 -7.49 7.54 -8.88
N TYR A 26 -6.82 8.17 -9.84
CA TYR A 26 -7.37 9.20 -10.72
C TYR A 26 -7.67 8.63 -12.09
N THR A 27 -8.63 9.24 -12.78
CA THR A 27 -9.01 8.88 -14.15
C THR A 27 -9.32 10.12 -14.98
N ALA A 28 -8.99 10.07 -16.26
CA ALA A 28 -9.31 11.11 -17.22
C ALA A 28 -9.43 10.51 -18.63
N ARG A 29 -10.19 11.16 -19.50
CA ARG A 29 -10.32 10.77 -20.90
C ARG A 29 -9.28 11.51 -21.74
N LEU A 30 -8.63 10.81 -22.66
CA LEU A 30 -7.74 11.43 -23.63
C LEU A 30 -8.56 12.08 -24.74
N SER A 31 -8.27 13.34 -25.04
CA SER A 31 -8.84 14.11 -26.15
C SER A 31 -7.77 14.56 -27.14
N ASP A 32 -8.21 15.12 -28.27
CA ASP A 32 -7.30 15.86 -29.18
C ASP A 32 -6.17 15.01 -29.80
N VAL A 33 -6.44 13.72 -30.09
CA VAL A 33 -5.48 12.80 -30.73
C VAL A 33 -5.82 12.53 -32.20
N PRO A 34 -4.84 12.62 -33.13
CA PRO A 34 -5.01 12.19 -34.51
C PRO A 34 -5.45 10.73 -34.65
N ALA A 35 -6.37 10.46 -35.58
CA ALA A 35 -7.01 9.15 -35.77
C ALA A 35 -5.99 8.03 -36.07
N GLY A 36 -6.03 6.97 -35.25
CA GLY A 36 -5.19 5.77 -35.36
C GLY A 36 -5.02 5.10 -33.99
N GLN A 37 -5.07 3.76 -33.92
CA GLN A 37 -5.01 3.07 -32.61
C GLN A 37 -3.62 3.18 -31.96
N GLU A 38 -2.55 3.00 -32.73
CA GLU A 38 -1.18 3.15 -32.24
C GLU A 38 -0.88 4.59 -31.80
N SER A 39 -1.40 5.60 -32.50
CA SER A 39 -1.24 7.01 -32.11
C SER A 39 -1.99 7.32 -30.81
N MET A 40 -3.17 6.74 -30.58
CA MET A 40 -3.95 6.94 -29.35
C MET A 40 -3.33 6.30 -28.12
N LEU A 41 -2.86 5.06 -28.22
CA LEU A 41 -2.17 4.41 -27.09
C LEU A 41 -0.83 5.07 -26.78
N ARG A 42 -0.10 5.51 -27.81
CA ARG A 42 1.14 6.27 -27.63
C ARG A 42 0.87 7.62 -26.96
N ALA A 43 -0.11 8.38 -27.46
CA ALA A 43 -0.51 9.65 -26.85
C ALA A 43 -0.95 9.47 -25.40
N CYS A 44 -1.71 8.42 -25.09
CA CYS A 44 -2.11 8.12 -23.71
C CYS A 44 -0.90 7.96 -22.77
N LYS A 45 0.16 7.28 -23.22
CA LYS A 45 1.38 7.07 -22.41
C LYS A 45 2.28 8.30 -22.34
N GLU A 46 2.32 9.12 -23.39
CA GLU A 46 3.24 10.25 -23.53
C GLU A 46 2.64 11.60 -23.10
N THR A 47 1.33 11.68 -22.86
CA THR A 47 0.66 12.92 -22.44
C THR A 47 0.70 13.04 -20.91
N PRO A 48 1.41 14.04 -20.35
CA PRO A 48 1.47 14.22 -18.90
C PRO A 48 0.19 14.85 -18.34
N VAL A 49 0.00 14.71 -17.02
CA VAL A 49 -1.04 15.43 -16.26
C VAL A 49 -0.41 16.02 -14.99
N GLU A 50 -0.97 17.11 -14.47
CA GLU A 50 -0.59 17.63 -13.15
C GLU A 50 -1.60 17.18 -12.09
N ILE A 51 -1.15 16.44 -11.08
CA ILE A 51 -1.94 16.06 -9.89
C ILE A 51 -1.14 16.45 -8.65
N HIS A 52 -1.77 17.17 -7.73
CA HIS A 52 -1.15 17.71 -6.50
C HIS A 52 0.20 18.41 -6.77
N SER A 53 0.25 19.22 -7.83
CA SER A 53 1.43 19.96 -8.28
C SER A 53 2.63 19.09 -8.68
N ARG A 54 2.40 17.82 -9.04
CA ARG A 54 3.40 16.95 -9.66
C ARG A 54 2.95 16.54 -11.05
N VAL A 55 3.89 16.56 -11.99
CA VAL A 55 3.69 16.09 -13.35
C VAL A 55 3.82 14.56 -13.37
N LEU A 56 2.78 13.86 -13.79
CA LEU A 56 2.71 12.40 -13.83
C LEU A 56 2.37 11.91 -15.24
N TYR A 57 2.88 10.73 -15.56
CA TYR A 57 2.44 9.94 -16.71
C TYR A 57 1.50 8.84 -16.21
N THR A 58 0.58 8.41 -17.08
CA THR A 58 -0.42 7.41 -16.71
C THR A 58 0.22 6.06 -16.38
N ASP A 59 -0.26 5.39 -15.33
CA ASP A 59 0.18 4.04 -14.98
C ASP A 59 -0.40 3.01 -15.93
N PHE A 60 -1.64 3.26 -16.38
CA PHE A 60 -2.35 2.37 -17.28
C PHE A 60 -3.20 3.15 -18.29
N CYS A 61 -3.32 2.61 -19.50
CA CYS A 61 -4.15 3.13 -20.57
C CYS A 61 -5.23 2.11 -20.90
N GLN A 62 -6.49 2.54 -20.95
CA GLN A 62 -7.60 1.70 -21.35
C GLN A 62 -8.31 2.28 -22.57
N ASP A 63 -8.31 1.55 -23.68
CA ASP A 63 -9.18 1.84 -24.81
C ASP A 63 -10.55 1.19 -24.57
N LEU A 64 -11.59 2.02 -24.43
CA LEU A 64 -12.96 1.58 -24.18
C LEU A 64 -13.75 1.36 -25.48
N GLY A 65 -13.11 1.47 -26.64
CA GLY A 65 -13.68 1.22 -27.96
C GLY A 65 -14.40 2.41 -28.57
N PHE A 66 -15.12 2.13 -29.66
CA PHE A 66 -15.75 3.14 -30.50
C PHE A 66 -16.66 4.08 -29.71
N ASN A 67 -16.48 5.39 -29.90
CA ASN A 67 -17.15 6.50 -29.21
C ASN A 67 -16.87 6.69 -27.71
N ARG A 68 -16.13 5.79 -27.04
CA ARG A 68 -15.80 5.92 -25.62
C ARG A 68 -14.39 6.46 -25.38
N GLY A 69 -13.50 6.26 -26.35
CA GLY A 69 -12.14 6.80 -26.35
C GLY A 69 -11.19 6.06 -25.40
N VAL A 70 -9.97 6.61 -25.31
CA VAL A 70 -8.91 6.10 -24.44
C VAL A 70 -8.90 6.84 -23.12
N TRP A 71 -8.68 6.12 -22.03
CA TRP A 71 -8.66 6.63 -20.66
C TRP A 71 -7.30 6.38 -20.01
N GLY A 72 -6.82 7.38 -19.27
CA GLY A 72 -5.66 7.29 -18.40
C GLY A 72 -6.07 7.03 -16.96
N PHE A 73 -5.19 6.36 -16.22
CA PHE A 73 -5.36 5.97 -14.83
C PHE A 73 -4.05 6.23 -14.08
N TRP A 74 -4.15 6.92 -12.94
CA TRP A 74 -3.00 7.25 -12.09
C TRP A 74 -3.25 6.75 -10.66
N VAL A 75 -2.32 5.99 -10.10
CA VAL A 75 -2.31 5.60 -8.69
C VAL A 75 -1.42 6.60 -7.95
N VAL A 76 -2.07 7.52 -7.22
CA VAL A 76 -1.41 8.62 -6.54
C VAL A 76 -1.33 8.29 -5.06
N ASP A 77 -0.10 8.20 -4.53
CA ASP A 77 0.21 7.80 -3.15
C ASP A 77 0.84 8.93 -2.32
N PHE A 78 0.65 10.18 -2.76
CA PHE A 78 1.20 11.37 -2.11
C PHE A 78 0.13 12.47 -2.05
N ASN A 79 0.16 13.25 -0.96
CA ASN A 79 -0.80 14.33 -0.71
C ASN A 79 -2.28 13.90 -0.77
N GLU A 80 -2.56 12.63 -0.45
CA GLU A 80 -3.90 12.04 -0.32
C GLU A 80 -4.28 11.91 1.15
N THR A 81 -4.26 13.02 1.89
CA THR A 81 -4.52 13.02 3.35
C THR A 81 -5.89 12.46 3.71
N ASP A 82 -6.87 12.61 2.81
CA ASP A 82 -8.20 12.02 2.98
C ASP A 82 -8.19 10.49 2.91
N CYS A 83 -7.14 9.88 2.35
CA CYS A 83 -6.98 8.43 2.32
C CYS A 83 -6.11 7.89 3.47
N GLU A 84 -5.75 8.72 4.44
CA GLU A 84 -4.98 8.30 5.61
C GLU A 84 -5.90 7.77 6.72
N THR A 85 -5.98 6.46 6.82
CA THR A 85 -6.49 5.78 8.02
C THR A 85 -5.42 5.74 9.12
N ARG A 86 -5.84 5.53 10.37
CA ARG A 86 -4.90 5.41 11.49
C ARG A 86 -5.35 4.36 12.49
N TRP A 87 -4.41 3.87 13.29
CA TRP A 87 -4.71 2.99 14.42
C TRP A 87 -5.07 3.83 15.65
N GLY A 88 -6.14 3.46 16.32
CA GLY A 88 -6.49 4.01 17.63
C GLY A 88 -5.61 3.43 18.74
N GLU A 89 -6.15 3.44 19.96
CA GLU A 89 -5.46 2.87 21.13
C GLU A 89 -5.17 1.38 20.94
N PHE A 90 -3.95 0.96 21.30
CA PHE A 90 -3.53 -0.44 21.30
C PHE A 90 -3.84 -1.09 22.64
N THR A 91 -4.43 -2.29 22.61
CA THR A 91 -4.79 -3.07 23.80
C THR A 91 -4.28 -4.50 23.70
N ASP A 92 -3.87 -5.07 24.83
CA ASP A 92 -3.48 -6.49 24.89
C ASP A 92 -4.68 -7.41 24.65
N VAL A 93 -4.48 -8.40 23.79
CA VAL A 93 -5.44 -9.48 23.56
C VAL A 93 -5.34 -10.44 24.74
N VAL A 94 -6.34 -10.39 25.62
CA VAL A 94 -6.41 -11.05 26.94
C VAL A 94 -6.18 -12.58 26.92
N LEU A 95 -6.18 -13.22 25.75
CA LEU A 95 -6.18 -14.69 25.60
C LEU A 95 -4.83 -15.32 25.23
N VAL A 96 -3.75 -14.55 25.08
CA VAL A 96 -2.43 -15.11 24.74
C VAL A 96 -1.53 -15.13 25.97
N SER A 97 -0.97 -16.31 26.29
CA SER A 97 0.02 -16.48 27.35
C SER A 97 1.42 -16.15 26.84
N GLU A 98 2.23 -15.51 27.68
CA GLU A 98 3.67 -15.27 27.49
C GLU A 98 4.40 -16.50 26.91
N PRO A 99 5.38 -16.34 25.99
CA PRO A 99 6.12 -15.10 25.66
C PRO A 99 5.57 -14.30 24.46
N ASP A 100 4.43 -14.70 23.90
CA ASP A 100 3.86 -14.05 22.70
C ASP A 100 2.86 -12.97 23.13
N ARG A 101 3.27 -11.70 23.07
CA ARG A 101 2.40 -10.57 23.38
C ARG A 101 1.61 -10.20 22.14
N ARG A 102 0.29 -10.43 22.16
CA ARG A 102 -0.61 -10.09 21.06
C ARG A 102 -1.42 -8.85 21.40
N ILE A 103 -1.38 -7.84 20.53
CA ILE A 103 -2.13 -6.59 20.72
C ILE A 103 -3.07 -6.32 19.54
N GLU A 104 -4.15 -5.60 19.81
CA GLU A 104 -5.10 -5.16 18.79
C GLU A 104 -5.33 -3.65 18.85
N SER A 105 -5.73 -3.07 17.72
CA SER A 105 -6.18 -1.67 17.64
C SER A 105 -7.23 -1.52 16.56
N ARG A 106 -8.17 -0.60 16.80
CA ARG A 106 -9.23 -0.27 15.85
C ARG A 106 -8.69 0.63 14.74
N LEU A 107 -9.05 0.33 13.50
CA LEU A 107 -8.81 1.20 12.35
C LEU A 107 -9.80 2.37 12.39
N GLU A 108 -9.25 3.58 12.48
CA GLU A 108 -9.98 4.84 12.46
C GLU A 108 -9.86 5.56 11.12
N ASN A 109 -10.73 6.54 10.91
CA ASN A 109 -10.81 7.35 9.68
C ASN A 109 -11.07 6.53 8.40
N LEU A 110 -11.69 5.36 8.54
CA LEU A 110 -12.14 4.57 7.40
C LEU A 110 -13.42 5.17 6.82
N HIS A 111 -13.39 5.60 5.56
CA HIS A 111 -14.56 6.17 4.92
C HIS A 111 -15.56 5.10 4.46
N ALA A 112 -16.83 5.49 4.40
CA ALA A 112 -17.89 4.61 3.91
C ALA A 112 -17.65 4.28 2.42
N GLY A 113 -17.65 2.98 2.11
CA GLY A 113 -17.43 2.47 0.75
C GLY A 113 -15.97 2.17 0.41
N ASP A 114 -15.01 2.64 1.21
CA ASP A 114 -13.62 2.21 1.08
C ASP A 114 -13.51 0.70 1.32
N ASN A 115 -12.56 0.06 0.62
CA ASN A 115 -12.28 -1.35 0.82
C ASN A 115 -11.51 -1.52 2.14
N TRP A 116 -12.22 -1.91 3.20
CA TRP A 116 -11.63 -2.04 4.52
C TRP A 116 -10.46 -3.02 4.57
N GLN A 117 -10.46 -4.07 3.75
CA GLN A 117 -9.34 -5.02 3.70
C GLN A 117 -8.07 -4.31 3.23
N PHE A 118 -8.14 -3.57 2.12
CA PHE A 118 -6.98 -2.82 1.63
C PHE A 118 -6.54 -1.74 2.59
N MET A 119 -7.48 -0.99 3.17
CA MET A 119 -7.13 0.04 4.16
C MET A 119 -6.42 -0.60 5.37
N CYS A 120 -6.98 -1.66 5.94
CA CYS A 120 -6.42 -2.34 7.11
C CYS A 120 -5.01 -2.89 6.86
N VAL A 121 -4.78 -3.61 5.76
CA VAL A 121 -3.47 -4.24 5.48
C VAL A 121 -2.38 -3.26 5.03
N THR A 122 -2.74 -2.02 4.71
CA THR A 122 -1.78 -1.01 4.23
C THR A 122 -1.60 0.16 5.18
N THR A 123 -2.38 0.24 6.27
CA THR A 123 -2.21 1.28 7.27
C THR A 123 -1.03 0.94 8.17
N PRO A 124 0.05 1.74 8.16
CA PRO A 124 1.22 1.47 8.99
C PRO A 124 0.91 1.74 10.46
N ALA A 125 1.67 1.09 11.35
CA ALA A 125 1.65 1.32 12.79
C ALA A 125 3.05 1.58 13.31
N GLU A 126 3.17 2.47 14.29
CA GLU A 126 4.37 2.65 15.10
C GLU A 126 4.10 2.11 16.50
N ILE A 127 4.73 1.00 16.86
CA ILE A 127 4.46 0.28 18.12
C ILE A 127 5.79 0.11 18.85
N ASN A 128 5.91 0.67 20.06
CA ASN A 128 7.15 0.65 20.85
C ASN A 128 8.39 1.18 20.07
N GLY A 129 8.18 2.15 19.18
CA GLY A 129 9.25 2.72 18.33
C GLY A 129 9.64 1.85 17.13
N GLN A 130 8.92 0.76 16.87
CA GLN A 130 9.09 -0.10 15.71
C GLN A 130 8.00 0.17 14.68
N HIS A 131 8.41 0.35 13.42
CA HIS A 131 7.51 0.49 12.28
C HIS A 131 6.99 -0.89 11.83
N TYR A 132 5.68 -0.97 11.61
CA TYR A 132 4.97 -2.09 11.00
C TYR A 132 4.20 -1.60 9.79
N SER A 133 4.52 -2.11 8.60
CA SER A 133 3.82 -1.73 7.36
C SER A 133 2.43 -2.37 7.23
N THR A 134 2.18 -3.46 7.95
CA THR A 134 0.92 -4.19 7.98
C THR A 134 0.73 -4.82 9.37
N PRO A 135 -0.52 -4.96 9.87
CA PRO A 135 -0.81 -5.90 10.94
C PRO A 135 -0.56 -7.35 10.52
N THR A 136 -0.42 -8.25 11.49
CA THR A 136 -0.41 -9.69 11.26
C THR A 136 -1.77 -10.16 10.74
N GLU A 137 -2.86 -9.65 11.32
CA GLU A 137 -4.22 -9.99 10.94
C GLU A 137 -5.14 -8.77 10.91
N CYS A 138 -6.12 -8.81 10.01
CA CYS A 138 -7.16 -7.81 9.86
C CYS A 138 -8.53 -8.47 9.99
N PHE A 139 -9.42 -7.90 10.78
CA PHE A 139 -10.75 -8.46 10.99
C PHE A 139 -11.83 -7.40 11.16
N ASN A 140 -13.05 -7.78 10.79
CA ASN A 140 -14.22 -6.92 10.80
C ASN A 140 -15.19 -7.39 11.90
N GLN A 141 -15.38 -6.57 12.93
CA GLN A 141 -16.30 -6.84 14.04
C GLN A 141 -17.72 -6.26 13.80
N GLY A 142 -18.07 -6.00 12.55
CA GLY A 142 -19.36 -5.41 12.17
C GLY A 142 -19.50 -3.98 12.70
N ARG A 143 -20.52 -3.74 13.53
CA ARG A 143 -20.82 -2.39 14.08
C ARG A 143 -19.70 -1.79 14.93
N TRP A 144 -18.78 -2.63 15.42
CA TRP A 144 -17.65 -2.21 16.24
C TRP A 144 -16.45 -1.74 15.41
N GLY A 145 -16.47 -1.99 14.10
CA GLY A 145 -15.45 -1.52 13.16
C GLY A 145 -14.44 -2.58 12.76
N ILE A 146 -13.36 -2.11 12.19
CA ILE A 146 -12.26 -2.90 11.64
C ILE A 146 -11.09 -2.83 12.60
N TYR A 147 -10.40 -3.94 12.79
CA TYR A 147 -9.30 -4.06 13.73
C TYR A 147 -8.10 -4.73 13.07
N GLY A 148 -6.91 -4.30 13.47
CA GLY A 148 -5.64 -4.96 13.20
C GLY A 148 -5.13 -5.69 14.45
N ILE A 149 -4.39 -6.77 14.25
CA ILE A 149 -3.68 -7.50 15.31
C ILE A 149 -2.19 -7.56 14.99
N TRP A 150 -1.35 -7.38 16.01
CA TRP A 150 0.10 -7.56 15.92
C TRP A 150 0.56 -8.57 16.95
N ASP A 151 1.43 -9.49 16.52
CA ASP A 151 2.15 -10.38 17.41
C ASP A 151 3.52 -9.76 17.68
N LEU A 152 3.70 -9.25 18.90
CA LEU A 152 4.95 -8.65 19.34
C LEU A 152 5.84 -9.75 19.91
N ARG A 153 7.04 -9.89 19.36
CA ARG A 153 8.07 -10.76 19.94
C ARG A 153 8.81 -9.99 21.01
N ASP A 154 8.66 -10.38 22.26
CA ASP A 154 9.48 -9.85 23.35
C ASP A 154 10.89 -10.43 23.25
N HIS A 155 11.82 -9.65 22.71
CA HIS A 155 13.24 -10.00 22.67
C HIS A 155 13.93 -9.95 24.06
N SER A 156 13.19 -9.77 25.16
CA SER A 156 13.73 -9.75 26.53
C SER A 156 14.07 -11.12 27.12
N CYS A 157 13.78 -12.23 26.43
CA CYS A 157 14.28 -13.56 26.81
C CYS A 157 15.61 -13.85 26.10
N GLY A 158 16.71 -13.27 26.58
CA GLY A 158 18.02 -13.45 25.95
C GLY A 158 19.26 -12.97 26.71
N ASN A 159 19.16 -12.50 27.96
CA ASN A 159 20.34 -12.27 28.82
C ASN A 159 20.49 -13.41 29.84
N ASN A 160 20.59 -14.62 29.31
CA ASN A 160 21.11 -15.75 30.05
C ASN A 160 22.44 -16.03 29.38
N ASN A 161 23.54 -15.59 30.01
CA ASN A 161 24.89 -16.04 29.68
C ASN A 161 24.91 -17.58 29.73
N TRP A 162 24.71 -18.23 28.59
CA TRP A 162 25.24 -19.55 28.34
C TRP A 162 26.28 -19.37 27.24
N GLU A 163 27.48 -19.09 27.74
CA GLU A 163 28.75 -19.44 27.15
C GLU A 163 28.58 -20.59 26.15
N LEU A 164 28.82 -20.29 24.87
CA LEU A 164 29.16 -21.31 23.89
C LEU A 164 30.47 -21.94 24.35
N SER A 165 30.37 -22.91 25.26
CA SER A 165 31.43 -23.88 25.53
C SER A 165 31.49 -24.82 24.33
N SER A 166 32.03 -24.31 23.23
CA SER A 166 32.55 -25.12 22.15
C SER A 166 33.89 -25.69 22.61
N GLU A 167 33.88 -26.80 23.34
CA GLU A 167 35.05 -27.67 23.55
C GLU A 167 34.67 -28.90 24.40
N ASP A 168 34.45 -30.02 23.71
CA ASP A 168 34.72 -31.42 24.09
C ASP A 168 34.37 -32.22 22.80
N GLU A 169 35.26 -32.82 22.02
CA GLU A 169 36.48 -33.56 22.37
C GLU A 169 37.42 -33.70 21.12
N GLN A 170 38.74 -33.55 21.36
CA GLN A 170 39.90 -33.77 20.47
C GLN A 170 39.89 -35.12 19.70
N ALA A 171 40.08 -35.18 18.37
CA ALA A 171 41.33 -35.30 17.57
C ALA A 171 42.06 -36.68 17.61
N PRO A 172 43.02 -37.00 16.71
CA PRO A 172 43.03 -37.07 15.24
C PRO A 172 43.43 -38.50 14.73
N LEU A 173 43.56 -38.74 13.41
CA LEU A 173 44.74 -39.37 12.80
C LEU A 173 44.67 -39.42 11.26
N GLN A 174 45.72 -38.87 10.64
CA GLN A 174 46.10 -39.01 9.24
C GLN A 174 46.64 -40.42 8.96
N ILE A 175 46.28 -41.03 7.83
CA ILE A 175 47.16 -41.97 7.12
C ILE A 175 46.95 -41.81 5.60
N THR A 176 47.93 -41.21 4.94
CA THR A 176 48.42 -41.63 3.61
C THR A 176 49.90 -42.01 3.83
N PRO A 177 50.48 -42.95 3.07
CA PRO A 177 50.31 -43.16 1.62
C PRO A 177 49.29 -44.22 1.22
#